data_AF-A0A9E7MZ99-F1
#
_entry.id   AF-A0A9E7MZ99-F1
#
_cell.length_a   1.000
_cell.length_b   1.000
_cell.length_c   1.000
_cell.angle_alpha   90.00
_cell.angle_beta   90.00
_cell.angle_gamma   90.00
#
_symmetry.space_group_name_H-M   'P 1'
#
loop_
_entity.id
_entity.type
_entity.pdbx_description
1 polymer ?
#
loop_
_entity_poly.entity_id
_entity_poly.type
_entity_poly.pdbx_seq_one_letter_code
_entity_poly.pdbx_strand_id
1 'polypeptide(L)' 'MSFYFVNRDILNATKPEVLALLEELATTIIEFKKDKRRKLVVTKALNRELEDYEVEL' A
#
# COMPACT_ATOMS: atom_id res chain seq x y z
N MET A 1 -3.69 10.98 -12.39
CA MET A 1 -3.28 9.80 -11.59
C MET A 1 -1.98 10.17 -10.89
N SER A 2 -1.90 10.00 -9.58
CA SER A 2 -0.72 10.36 -8.77
C SER A 2 -0.24 9.13 -8.01
N PHE A 3 1.08 8.97 -7.89
CA PHE A 3 1.72 7.89 -7.14
C PHE A 3 2.52 8.48 -6.00
N TYR A 4 2.23 8.02 -4.78
CA TYR A 4 2.97 8.41 -3.58
C TYR A 4 3.73 7.19 -3.08
N PHE A 5 5.07 7.28 -3.10
CA PHE A 5 5.92 6.26 -2.52
C PHE A 5 6.18 6.64 -1.07
N VAL A 6 5.62 5.86 -0.15
CA VAL A 6 5.70 6.12 1.29
C VAL A 6 6.45 4.99 1.98
N ASN A 7 7.31 5.35 2.94
CA ASN A 7 7.85 4.37 3.86
C ASN A 7 6.85 4.20 5.02
N ARG A 8 6.09 3.10 4.97
CA ARG A 8 5.04 2.81 5.93
C ARG A 8 5.57 2.70 7.35
N ASP A 9 6.73 2.05 7.54
CA ASP A 9 7.32 1.82 8.86
C ASP A 9 7.69 3.15 9.53
N ILE A 10 8.29 4.08 8.79
CA ILE A 10 8.64 5.41 9.29
C ILE A 10 7.38 6.20 9.65
N LEU A 11 6.37 6.23 8.78
CA LEU A 11 5.12 6.96 9.03
C LEU A 11 4.37 6.37 10.23
N ASN A 12 4.27 5.05 10.33
CA ASN A 12 3.60 4.38 11.43
C ASN A 12 4.32 4.63 12.77
N ALA A 13 5.66 4.68 12.77
CA ALA A 13 6.45 4.93 13.98
C ALA A 13 6.40 6.39 14.45
N THR A 14 6.23 7.35 13.53
CA THR A 14 6.33 8.79 13.85
C THR A 14 4.98 9.50 13.91
N LYS A 15 4.04 9.14 13.04
CA LYS A 15 2.72 9.77 12.85
C LYS A 15 1.68 8.75 12.34
N PRO A 16 1.28 7.76 13.16
CA PRO A 16 0.34 6.71 12.75
C PRO A 16 -1.02 7.27 12.28
N GLU A 17 -1.48 8.39 12.84
CA GLU A 17 -2.69 9.08 12.42
C GLU A 17 -2.62 9.62 10.99
N VAL A 18 -1.44 10.07 10.56
CA VAL A 18 -1.23 10.53 9.18
C VAL A 18 -1.26 9.35 8.22
N LEU A 19 -0.68 8.21 8.60
CA LEU A 19 -0.76 6.99 7.80
C LEU A 19 -2.22 6.55 7.62
N ALA A 20 -3.01 6.51 8.70
CA ALA A 20 -4.42 6.15 8.63
C ALA A 20 -5.22 7.07 7.69
N LEU A 21 -5.00 8.39 7.76
CA LEU A 21 -5.63 9.35 6.86
C LEU A 21 -5.23 9.15 5.40
N LEU A 22 -3.95 8.86 5.12
CA LEU A 22 -3.49 8.56 3.77
C LEU A 22 -4.12 7.27 3.24
N GLU A 23 -4.21 6.23 4.06
CA GLU A 23 -4.85 4.97 3.71
C GLU A 23 -6.36 5.14 3.47
N GLU A 24 -7.03 6.04 4.20
CA GLU A 24 -8.43 6.39 3.98
C GLU A 24 -8.66 7.09 2.64
N LEU A 25 -7.85 8.12 2.35
CA LEU A 25 -7.98 8.95 1.15
C LEU A 25 -7.54 8.25 -0.14
N ALA A 26 -6.56 7.34 -0.06
CA ALA A 26 -6.05 6.63 -1.23
C ALA A 26 -7.15 5.74 -1.85
N THR A 27 -7.36 5.87 -3.16
CA THR A 27 -8.27 5.00 -3.92
C THR A 27 -7.70 3.61 -4.17
N THR A 28 -6.37 3.49 -4.15
CA THR A 28 -5.64 2.24 -4.34
C THR A 28 -4.40 2.26 -3.47
N ILE A 29 -4.13 1.16 -2.76
CA ILE A 29 -2.92 0.97 -1.95
C ILE A 29 -2.22 -0.28 -2.45
N ILE A 30 -0.91 -0.16 -2.71
CA ILE A 30 -0.05 -1.24 -3.15
C ILE A 30 1.09 -1.34 -2.13
N GLU A 31 1.23 -2.50 -1.51
CA GLU A 31 2.30 -2.79 -0.56
C GLU A 31 3.42 -3.57 -1.23
N PHE A 32 4.65 -3.13 -1.00
CA PHE A 32 5.84 -3.91 -1.33
C PHE A 32 6.13 -4.87 -0.18
N LYS A 33 5.99 -6.18 -0.43
CA LYS A 33 6.27 -7.22 0.55
C LYS A 33 7.49 -8.04 0.14
N LYS A 34 8.26 -8.45 1.14
CA LYS A 34 9.40 -9.37 0.97
C LYS A 34 9.26 -10.51 1.96
N ASP A 35 8.60 -11.58 1.53
CA ASP A 35 8.67 -12.89 2.18
C ASP A 35 9.88 -13.65 1.60
N LYS A 36 9.64 -14.63 0.73
CA LYS A 36 10.68 -15.40 0.02
C LYS A 36 11.18 -14.71 -1.25
N ARG A 37 10.31 -13.94 -1.90
CA ARG A 37 10.57 -13.12 -3.10
C ARG A 37 9.97 -11.74 -2.90
N ARG A 38 10.43 -10.77 -3.71
CA ARG A 38 9.85 -9.43 -3.74
C ARG A 38 8.53 -9.50 -4.49
N LYS A 39 7.46 -8.97 -3.90
CA LYS A 39 6.14 -8.90 -4.52
C LYS A 39 5.44 -7.58 -4.23
N LEU A 40 4.61 -7.16 -5.17
CA LEU A 40 3.64 -6.08 -4.98
C LEU A 40 2.28 -6.71 -4.69
N VAL A 41 1.61 -6.24 -3.64
CA VAL A 41 0.29 -6.73 -3.23
C VAL A 41 -0.67 -5.56 -3.16
N VAL A 42 -1.80 -5.65 -3.85
CA VAL A 42 -2.86 -4.64 -3.77
C VAL A 42 -3.69 -4.89 -2.51
N THR A 43 -3.63 -4.00 -1.53
CA THR A 43 -4.34 -4.15 -0.24
C THR A 43 -5.62 -3.32 -0.14
N LYS A 44 -5.81 -2.38 -1.08
CA LYS A 44 -7.05 -1.62 -1.25
C LYS A 44 -7.16 -1.23 -2.72
N ALA A 45 -8.33 -1.37 -3.31
CA ALA A 45 -8.59 -0.84 -4.65
C ALA A 45 -10.04 -0.43 -4.83
N LEU A 46 -10.26 0.72 -5.49
CA LEU A 46 -11.60 1.13 -5.91
C LEU A 46 -12.24 0.10 -6.86
N ASN A 47 -11.44 -0.53 -7.73
CA ASN A 47 -11.86 -1.71 -8.46
C ASN A 47 -11.57 -2.96 -7.62
N ARG A 48 -12.62 -3.56 -7.06
CA ARG A 48 -12.53 -4.75 -6.19
C ARG A 48 -11.94 -5.98 -6.88
N GLU A 49 -11.98 -6.06 -8.21
CA GLU A 49 -11.34 -7.16 -8.96
C GLU A 49 -9.81 -7.14 -8.83
N LEU A 50 -9.23 -6.01 -8.41
CA LEU A 50 -7.81 -5.85 -8.20
C LEU A 50 -7.39 -6.06 -6.74
N GLU A 51 -8.33 -6.19 -5.80
CA GLU A 51 -7.97 -6.48 -4.40
C GLU A 51 -7.28 -7.84 -4.29
N ASP A 52 -6.28 -7.93 -3.42
CA ASP A 52 -5.43 -9.10 -3.22
C ASP A 52 -4.62 -9.56 -4.44
N TYR A 53 -4.62 -8.78 -5.53
CA TYR A 53 -3.78 -9.07 -6.69
C TYR A 53 -2.30 -8.96 -6.32
N GLU A 54 -1.54 -10.00 -6.67
CA GLU A 54 -0.10 -10.09 -6.40
C GLU A 54 0.71 -10.15 -7.70
N VAL A 55 1.81 -9.40 -7.75
CA VAL A 55 2.79 -9.43 -8.86
C VAL A 55 4.17 -9.72 -8.30
N GLU A 56 4.84 -10.76 -8.80
CA GLU A 56 6.25 -11.04 -8.49
C GLU A 56 7.18 -10.03 -9.21
N LEU A 57 8.25 -9.63 -8.52
CA LEU A 57 9.29 -8.70 -9.00
C LEU A 57 10.67 -9.36 -9.14
#